data_AF-A0A9E0QYE0-F1
#
_entry.id   AF-A0A9E0QYE0-F1
#
_cell.length_a   1.000
_cell.length_b   1.000
_cell.length_c   1.000
_cell.angle_alpha   90.00
_cell.angle_beta   90.00
_cell.angle_gamma   90.00
#
_symmetry.space_group_name_H-M   'P 1'
#
loop_
_entity.id
_entity.type
_entity.pdbx_description
1 polymer ?
#
loop_
_entity_poly.entity_id
_entity_poly.type
_entity_poly.pdbx_seq_one_letter_code
_entity_poly.pdbx_strand_id
1 'polypeptide(L)'
;MQSNQEITPSVKGWLSRGWQDFRRTWVISMMFSSIFLLISLVAYWQLLQLDLGLVLYPFIAGFMVVAPLLVTGFQRVGRMLHEGKQPGFLDLLKGVRETTPGIFFLTFVLCICYLIWVTDAVVIYGMYFGVKAVPINAQLLSDPVLRESLVSYLMFTGLMGFVIAQMGFMVGAFSIPLIMHQKMNFVDAVFSSVATVWRHKLLMFRWALSLALLMLTTLIVALPLLVVVLPVTAYASYAAYVDLLKPADS
;
A
#
# COMPACT_ATOMS: atom_id res chain seq x y z
N MET A 1 14.69 -11.22 36.08
CA MET A 1 15.34 -11.91 34.94
C MET A 1 14.26 -12.25 33.91
N GLN A 2 13.87 -11.27 33.10
CA GLN A 2 12.98 -11.53 31.96
C GLN A 2 13.87 -11.96 30.80
N SER A 3 13.56 -13.14 30.25
CA SER A 3 14.22 -13.70 29.07
C SER A 3 14.24 -12.64 27.97
N ASN A 4 15.43 -12.15 27.65
CA ASN A 4 15.70 -11.34 26.47
C ASN A 4 15.60 -12.31 25.28
N GLN A 5 14.37 -12.69 24.90
CA GLN A 5 14.14 -13.36 23.64
C GLN A 5 14.57 -12.36 22.58
N GLU A 6 15.67 -12.64 21.88
CA GLU A 6 15.96 -11.97 20.61
C GLU A 6 14.72 -12.17 19.74
N ILE A 7 13.86 -11.15 19.67
CA ILE A 7 12.65 -11.19 18.87
C ILE A 7 13.14 -11.23 17.43
N THR A 8 13.25 -12.43 16.87
CA THR A 8 13.61 -12.60 15.48
C THR A 8 12.55 -11.90 14.63
N PRO A 9 12.94 -10.97 13.74
CA PRO A 9 11.99 -10.19 12.98
C PRO A 9 11.17 -11.13 12.10
N SER A 10 9.84 -11.08 12.27
CA SER A 10 8.92 -11.99 11.61
C SER A 10 7.64 -11.29 11.17
N VAL A 11 7.17 -11.66 9.98
CA VAL A 11 5.93 -11.11 9.41
C VAL A 11 4.73 -11.31 10.34
N LYS A 12 4.62 -12.49 10.96
CA LYS A 12 3.55 -12.77 11.95
C LYS A 12 3.66 -11.87 13.17
N GLY A 13 4.88 -11.60 13.64
CA GLY A 13 5.14 -10.68 14.73
C GLY A 13 4.69 -9.26 14.41
N TRP A 14 5.00 -8.76 13.21
CA TRP A 14 4.59 -7.42 12.77
C TRP A 14 3.07 -7.31 12.61
N LEU A 15 2.41 -8.30 12.00
CA LEU A 15 0.95 -8.32 11.89
C LEU A 15 0.27 -8.40 13.27
N SER A 16 0.80 -9.20 14.19
CA SER A 16 0.29 -9.30 15.55
C SER A 16 0.41 -7.97 16.30
N ARG A 17 1.57 -7.30 16.22
CA ARG A 17 1.77 -5.95 16.80
C ARG A 17 0.82 -4.93 16.16
N GLY A 18 0.71 -4.92 14.83
CA GLY A 18 -0.20 -4.04 14.12
C GLY A 18 -1.67 -4.24 14.49
N TRP A 19 -2.09 -5.49 14.74
CA TRP A 19 -3.43 -5.81 15.23
C TRP A 19 -3.67 -5.32 16.66
N GLN A 20 -2.67 -5.46 17.54
CA GLN A 20 -2.75 -4.96 18.92
C GLN A 20 -2.85 -3.43 18.95
N ASP A 21 -2.05 -2.73 18.16
CA ASP A 21 -2.09 -1.28 18.05
C ASP A 21 -3.43 -0.81 17.47
N PHE A 22 -3.93 -1.47 16.42
CA PHE A 22 -5.27 -1.21 15.90
C PHE A 22 -6.36 -1.37 16.96
N ARG A 23 -6.32 -2.43 17.77
CA ARG A 23 -7.31 -2.63 18.85
C ARG A 23 -7.27 -1.52 19.90
N ARG A 24 -6.09 -0.98 20.19
CA ARG A 24 -5.92 0.14 21.13
C ARG A 24 -6.48 1.46 20.57
N THR A 25 -6.47 1.64 19.25
CA THR A 25 -6.91 2.87 18.58
C THR A 25 -8.14 2.68 17.69
N TRP A 26 -8.92 1.62 17.90
CA TRP A 26 -9.93 1.15 16.94
C TRP A 26 -10.89 2.24 16.48
N VAL A 27 -11.42 3.08 17.39
CA VAL A 27 -12.34 4.17 17.05
C VAL A 27 -11.70 5.16 16.09
N ILE A 28 -10.54 5.71 16.43
CA ILE A 28 -9.89 6.75 15.62
C ILE A 28 -9.40 6.19 14.29
N SER A 29 -8.88 4.96 14.27
CA SER A 29 -8.39 4.29 13.07
C SER A 29 -9.54 3.98 12.11
N MET A 30 -10.67 3.46 12.61
CA MET A 30 -11.84 3.18 11.79
C MET A 30 -12.45 4.45 11.21
N MET A 31 -12.59 5.52 12.01
CA MET A 31 -13.11 6.81 11.51
C MET A 31 -12.26 7.35 10.36
N PHE A 32 -10.94 7.32 10.51
CA PHE A 32 -10.02 7.84 9.51
C PHE A 32 -10.00 6.96 8.25
N SER A 33 -9.98 5.64 8.39
CA SER A 33 -10.05 4.71 7.25
C SER A 33 -11.42 4.69 6.56
N SER A 34 -12.50 5.04 7.26
CA SER A 34 -13.85 5.17 6.66
C SER A 34 -13.91 6.30 5.65
N ILE A 35 -13.19 7.40 5.87
CA ILE A 35 -13.08 8.49 4.88
C ILE A 35 -12.53 7.94 3.56
N PHE A 36 -11.50 7.10 3.64
CA PHE A 36 -10.90 6.49 2.46
C PHE A 36 -11.81 5.46 1.82
N LEU A 37 -12.51 4.63 2.61
CA LEU A 37 -13.53 3.73 2.07
C LEU A 37 -14.60 4.50 1.29
N LEU A 38 -15.08 5.64 1.80
CA LEU A 38 -16.06 6.47 1.11
C LEU A 38 -15.51 6.99 -0.22
N ILE A 39 -14.26 7.46 -0.26
CA ILE A 39 -13.60 7.88 -1.50
C ILE A 39 -13.49 6.70 -2.49
N SER A 40 -13.08 5.52 -2.01
CA SER A 40 -13.01 4.30 -2.84
C SER A 40 -14.36 3.88 -3.38
N LEU A 41 -15.43 3.98 -2.56
CA LEU A 41 -16.79 3.66 -2.98
C LEU A 41 -17.31 4.65 -4.03
N VAL A 42 -17.01 5.94 -3.88
CA VAL A 42 -17.35 6.95 -4.89
C VAL A 42 -16.61 6.68 -6.19
N ALA A 43 -15.32 6.36 -6.13
CA ALA A 43 -14.53 6.01 -7.31
C ALA A 43 -15.06 4.74 -8.00
N TYR A 44 -15.39 3.71 -7.22
CA TYR A 44 -16.00 2.48 -7.72
C TYR A 44 -17.39 2.72 -8.34
N TRP A 45 -18.23 3.55 -7.70
CA TRP A 45 -19.53 3.91 -8.24
C TRP A 45 -19.42 4.69 -9.55
N GLN A 46 -18.48 5.64 -9.63
CA GLN A 46 -18.19 6.37 -10.85
C GLN A 46 -17.74 5.44 -11.98
N LEU A 47 -16.89 4.45 -11.69
CA LEU A 47 -16.48 3.43 -12.65
C LEU A 47 -17.67 2.66 -13.25
N LEU A 48 -18.69 2.36 -12.45
CA LEU A 48 -19.87 1.63 -12.91
C LEU A 48 -20.83 2.49 -13.74
N GLN A 49 -20.92 3.78 -13.46
CA GLN A 49 -21.89 4.69 -14.08
C GLN A 49 -21.35 5.39 -15.33
N LEU A 50 -20.05 5.61 -15.39
CA LEU A 50 -19.42 6.45 -16.40
C LEU A 50 -18.70 5.55 -17.40
N ASP A 51 -19.25 5.46 -18.62
CA ASP A 51 -18.56 4.95 -19.82
C ASP A 51 -17.42 5.90 -20.27
N LEU A 52 -16.83 6.63 -19.32
CA LEU A 52 -15.81 7.65 -19.51
C LEU A 52 -14.44 6.98 -19.62
N GLY A 53 -14.20 6.32 -20.75
CA GLY A 53 -13.00 5.55 -21.07
C GLY A 53 -11.69 6.02 -20.41
N LEU A 54 -10.99 7.00 -21.00
CA LEU A 54 -9.64 7.40 -20.54
C LEU A 54 -9.65 8.38 -19.34
N VAL A 55 -10.77 9.05 -19.06
CA VAL A 55 -10.87 10.08 -17.99
C VAL A 55 -10.88 9.46 -16.59
N LEU A 56 -11.27 8.18 -16.49
CA LEU A 56 -11.21 7.41 -15.25
C LEU A 56 -9.78 7.27 -14.69
N TYR A 57 -8.76 7.15 -15.55
CA TYR A 57 -7.38 6.88 -15.10
C TYR A 57 -6.78 8.02 -14.24
N PRO A 58 -6.91 9.31 -14.62
CA PRO A 58 -6.55 10.43 -13.75
C PRO A 58 -7.27 10.42 -12.38
N PHE A 59 -8.55 10.02 -12.34
CA PHE A 59 -9.31 9.96 -11.09
C PHE A 59 -8.77 8.87 -10.15
N ILE A 60 -8.46 7.68 -10.68
CA ILE A 60 -7.85 6.60 -9.88
C ILE A 60 -6.41 6.97 -9.48
N ALA A 61 -5.65 7.63 -10.34
CA ALA A 61 -4.31 8.14 -10.01
C ALA A 61 -4.37 9.17 -8.86
N GLY A 62 -5.37 10.05 -8.83
CA GLY A 62 -5.59 10.99 -7.73
C GLY A 62 -5.83 10.30 -6.38
N PHE A 63 -6.55 9.17 -6.38
CA PHE A 63 -6.73 8.34 -5.18
C PHE A 63 -5.41 7.77 -4.66
N MET A 64 -4.48 7.43 -5.55
CA MET A 64 -3.16 6.91 -5.16
C MET A 64 -2.34 7.93 -4.36
N VAL A 65 -2.44 9.23 -4.71
CA VAL A 65 -1.75 10.32 -3.98
C VAL A 65 -2.22 10.41 -2.53
N VAL A 66 -3.47 10.05 -2.26
CA VAL A 66 -4.04 10.06 -0.90
C VAL A 66 -3.44 8.95 -0.04
N ALA A 67 -3.01 7.82 -0.62
CA ALA A 67 -2.55 6.68 0.16
C ALA A 67 -1.29 6.98 1.01
N PRO A 68 -0.19 7.56 0.49
CA PRO A 68 0.96 7.94 1.30
C PRO A 68 0.62 8.96 2.39
N LEU A 69 -0.27 9.91 2.10
CA LEU A 69 -0.77 10.89 3.07
C LEU A 69 -1.52 10.22 4.22
N LEU A 70 -2.31 9.17 3.96
CA LEU A 70 -2.95 8.41 5.04
C LEU A 70 -1.92 7.68 5.90
N VAL A 71 -0.89 7.11 5.26
CA VAL A 71 0.18 6.41 5.97
C VAL A 71 0.89 7.37 6.93
N THR A 72 1.14 8.63 6.59
CA THR A 72 1.78 9.58 7.52
C THR A 72 0.98 9.76 8.83
N GLY A 73 -0.35 9.82 8.74
CA GLY A 73 -1.24 9.84 9.90
C GLY A 73 -1.04 8.64 10.81
N PHE A 74 -1.08 7.43 10.23
CA PHE A 74 -0.89 6.18 10.98
C PHE A 74 0.53 6.03 11.53
N GLN A 75 1.56 6.48 10.82
CA GLN A 75 2.96 6.45 11.27
C GLN A 75 3.15 7.33 12.52
N ARG A 76 2.54 8.52 12.53
CA ARG A 76 2.54 9.39 13.73
C ARG A 76 1.86 8.72 14.92
N VAL A 77 0.68 8.13 14.71
CA VAL A 77 -0.05 7.44 15.79
C VAL A 77 0.71 6.20 16.27
N GLY A 78 1.30 5.42 15.36
CA GLY A 78 2.14 4.26 15.70
C GLY A 78 3.32 4.67 16.58
N ARG A 79 3.98 5.79 16.26
CA ARG A 79 5.03 6.37 17.11
C ARG A 79 4.52 6.76 18.49
N MET A 80 3.37 7.43 18.59
CA MET A 80 2.79 7.83 19.88
C MET A 80 2.46 6.62 20.75
N LEU A 81 1.89 5.56 20.17
CA LEU A 81 1.62 4.30 20.87
C LEU A 81 2.91 3.65 21.39
N HIS A 82 3.98 3.67 20.57
CA HIS A 82 5.28 3.14 20.97
C HIS A 82 5.94 3.98 22.09
N GLU A 83 5.68 5.28 22.14
CA GLU A 83 6.09 6.18 23.24
C GLU A 83 5.16 6.08 24.48
N GLY A 84 4.18 5.17 24.49
CA GLY A 84 3.24 4.98 25.60
C GLY A 84 2.18 6.08 25.74
N LYS A 85 2.02 6.93 24.71
CA LYS A 85 1.04 8.03 24.69
C LYS A 85 -0.31 7.54 24.18
N GLN A 86 -1.38 8.23 24.58
CA GLN A 86 -2.73 7.99 24.06
C GLN A 86 -3.02 8.94 22.87
N PRO A 87 -3.10 8.41 21.64
CA PRO A 87 -3.35 9.21 20.45
C PRO A 87 -4.83 9.60 20.32
N GLY A 88 -5.11 10.80 19.84
CA GLY A 88 -6.45 11.25 19.47
C GLY A 88 -6.65 11.32 17.95
N PHE A 89 -7.90 11.57 17.51
CA PHE A 89 -8.22 11.74 16.08
C PHE A 89 -7.47 12.93 15.45
N LEU A 90 -7.28 14.02 16.21
CA LEU A 90 -6.51 15.17 15.76
C LEU A 90 -5.04 14.83 15.44
N ASP A 91 -4.47 13.80 16.07
CA ASP A 91 -3.09 13.39 15.79
C ASP A 91 -2.97 12.71 14.43
N LEU A 92 -3.99 11.98 13.97
CA LEU A 92 -4.04 11.46 12.60
C LEU A 92 -4.00 12.61 11.59
N LEU A 93 -4.85 13.62 11.79
CA LEU A 93 -4.90 14.80 10.92
C LEU A 93 -3.62 15.64 10.97
N LYS A 94 -3.00 15.78 12.15
CA LYS A 94 -1.69 16.45 12.28
C LYS A 94 -0.62 15.72 11.48
N GLY A 95 -0.62 14.39 11.48
CA GLY A 95 0.30 13.60 10.66
C GLY A 95 0.17 13.91 9.16
N VAL A 96 -1.05 14.06 8.67
CA VAL A 96 -1.32 14.47 7.28
C VAL A 96 -0.86 15.91 7.02
N ARG A 97 -1.11 16.82 7.96
CA ARG A 97 -0.80 18.25 7.81
C ARG A 97 0.69 18.57 7.88
N GLU A 98 1.46 17.80 8.65
CA GLU A 98 2.91 17.96 8.82
C GLU A 98 3.72 17.22 7.75
N THR A 99 3.09 16.86 6.62
CA THR A 99 3.76 16.21 5.50
C THR A 99 4.87 17.11 4.93
N THR A 100 6.09 16.57 4.88
CA THR A 100 7.26 17.30 4.38
C THR A 100 7.37 17.22 2.86
N PRO A 101 8.11 18.15 2.20
CA PRO A 101 8.36 18.07 0.76
C PRO A 101 8.93 16.71 0.31
N GLY A 102 9.75 16.06 1.14
CA GLY A 102 10.29 14.73 0.84
C GLY A 102 9.21 13.65 0.68
N ILE A 103 8.13 13.72 1.47
CA ILE A 103 7.00 12.79 1.35
C ILE A 103 6.17 13.11 0.09
N PHE A 104 6.04 14.39 -0.28
CA PHE A 104 5.44 14.76 -1.55
C PHE A 104 6.22 14.22 -2.74
N PHE A 105 7.55 14.34 -2.76
CA PHE A 105 8.40 13.75 -3.80
C PHE A 105 8.27 12.22 -3.85
N LEU A 106 8.26 11.55 -2.68
CA LEU A 106 8.02 10.11 -2.62
C LEU A 106 6.67 9.74 -3.22
N THR A 107 5.61 10.46 -2.84
CA THR A 107 4.26 10.26 -3.37
C THR A 107 4.20 10.46 -4.87
N PHE A 108 4.90 11.48 -5.37
CA PHE A 108 5.00 11.78 -6.80
C PHE A 108 5.71 10.66 -7.57
N VAL A 109 6.83 10.14 -7.05
CA VAL A 109 7.55 9.00 -7.66
C VAL A 109 6.67 7.75 -7.70
N LEU A 110 5.98 7.43 -6.61
CA LEU A 110 5.05 6.29 -6.57
C LEU A 110 3.89 6.49 -7.56
N CYS A 111 3.37 7.72 -7.69
CA CYS A 111 2.34 8.06 -8.67
C CYS A 111 2.82 7.83 -10.11
N ILE A 112 4.05 8.22 -10.44
CA ILE A 112 4.64 7.94 -11.76
C ILE A 112 4.73 6.42 -12.00
N CYS A 113 5.22 5.64 -11.02
CA CYS A 113 5.27 4.18 -11.14
C CYS A 113 3.90 3.59 -11.43
N TYR A 114 2.86 4.08 -10.77
CA TYR A 114 1.49 3.65 -11.02
C TYR A 114 0.97 4.04 -12.40
N LEU A 115 1.23 5.26 -12.86
CA LEU A 115 0.84 5.71 -14.20
C LEU A 115 1.52 4.89 -15.30
N ILE A 116 2.79 4.52 -15.10
CA ILE A 116 3.50 3.59 -15.99
C ILE A 116 2.77 2.26 -16.01
N TRP A 117 2.47 1.68 -14.84
CA TRP A 117 1.76 0.40 -14.76
C TRP A 117 0.38 0.43 -15.43
N VAL A 118 -0.41 1.48 -15.22
CA VAL A 118 -1.72 1.64 -15.87
C VAL A 118 -1.56 1.72 -17.38
N THR A 119 -0.60 2.50 -17.86
CA THR A 119 -0.33 2.66 -19.29
C THR A 119 0.09 1.33 -19.90
N ASP A 120 0.98 0.58 -19.24
CA ASP A 120 1.41 -0.76 -19.66
C ASP A 120 0.23 -1.73 -19.70
N ALA A 121 -0.65 -1.71 -18.69
CA ALA A 121 -1.83 -2.56 -18.65
C ALA A 121 -2.79 -2.29 -19.81
N VAL A 122 -2.98 -1.01 -20.18
CA VAL A 122 -3.81 -0.60 -21.32
C VAL A 122 -3.17 -1.00 -22.65
N VAL A 123 -1.85 -0.82 -22.80
CA VAL A 123 -1.12 -1.22 -24.02
C VAL A 123 -1.21 -2.73 -24.21
N ILE A 124 -0.91 -3.51 -23.17
CA ILE A 124 -0.99 -4.98 -23.21
C ILE A 124 -2.44 -5.43 -23.49
N TYR A 125 -3.44 -4.78 -22.87
CA TYR A 125 -4.84 -5.05 -23.18
C TYR A 125 -5.12 -4.83 -24.68
N GLY A 126 -4.69 -3.70 -25.23
CA GLY A 126 -4.86 -3.38 -26.65
C GLY A 126 -4.18 -4.36 -27.60
N MET A 127 -3.06 -4.96 -27.21
CA MET A 127 -2.36 -5.97 -28.02
C MET A 127 -3.13 -7.30 -28.12
N TYR A 128 -3.83 -7.70 -27.05
CA TYR A 128 -4.54 -9.00 -27.00
C TYR A 128 -6.02 -8.90 -27.38
N PHE A 129 -6.69 -7.79 -27.01
CA PHE A 129 -8.13 -7.63 -27.17
C PHE A 129 -8.51 -6.49 -28.14
N GLY A 130 -7.54 -5.73 -28.63
CA GLY A 130 -7.78 -4.59 -29.50
C GLY A 130 -8.39 -3.39 -28.76
N VAL A 131 -9.05 -2.51 -29.51
CA VAL A 131 -9.58 -1.22 -29.00
C VAL A 131 -10.97 -1.38 -28.35
N LYS A 132 -11.66 -2.50 -28.59
CA LYS A 132 -13.00 -2.73 -28.03
C LYS A 132 -12.92 -3.40 -26.66
N ALA A 133 -13.71 -2.91 -25.73
CA ALA A 133 -13.91 -3.56 -24.45
C ALA A 133 -14.54 -4.94 -24.69
N VAL A 134 -13.88 -6.00 -24.21
CA VAL A 134 -14.42 -7.35 -24.26
C VAL A 134 -15.22 -7.57 -22.97
N PRO A 135 -16.53 -7.85 -23.05
CA PRO A 135 -17.34 -8.06 -21.87
C PRO A 135 -16.87 -9.31 -21.12
N ILE A 136 -16.74 -9.19 -19.79
CA ILE A 136 -16.42 -10.32 -18.92
C ILE A 136 -17.68 -11.19 -18.78
N ASN A 137 -17.86 -12.13 -19.71
CA ASN A 137 -19.02 -13.02 -19.78
C ASN A 137 -18.60 -14.48 -20.00
N ALA A 138 -19.57 -15.40 -20.03
CA ALA A 138 -19.29 -16.82 -20.28
C ALA A 138 -18.63 -17.08 -21.65
N GLN A 139 -18.82 -16.18 -22.63
CA GLN A 139 -18.22 -16.31 -23.97
C GLN A 139 -16.71 -16.13 -23.94
N LEU A 140 -16.20 -15.23 -23.08
CA LEU A 140 -14.76 -15.03 -22.86
C LEU A 140 -14.06 -16.33 -22.43
N LEU A 141 -14.74 -17.17 -21.64
CA LEU A 141 -14.19 -18.43 -21.14
C LEU A 141 -14.46 -19.61 -22.08
N SER A 142 -15.52 -19.56 -22.90
CA SER A 142 -15.87 -20.64 -23.83
C SER A 142 -15.11 -20.58 -25.15
N ASP A 143 -14.71 -19.39 -25.60
CA ASP A 143 -13.93 -19.23 -26.83
C ASP A 143 -12.44 -19.55 -26.55
N PRO A 144 -11.85 -20.57 -27.20
CA PRO A 144 -10.46 -20.94 -27.00
C PRO A 144 -9.47 -19.81 -27.27
N VAL A 145 -9.72 -18.97 -28.28
CA VAL A 145 -8.84 -17.88 -28.72
C VAL A 145 -8.85 -16.74 -27.71
N LEU A 146 -10.05 -16.37 -27.24
CA LEU A 146 -10.20 -15.33 -26.21
C LEU A 146 -9.63 -15.79 -24.86
N ARG A 147 -9.80 -17.07 -24.52
CA ARG A 147 -9.23 -17.65 -23.30
C ARG A 147 -7.70 -17.65 -23.31
N GLU A 148 -7.08 -18.00 -24.43
CA GLU A 148 -5.62 -17.94 -24.58
C GLU A 148 -5.10 -16.50 -24.51
N SER A 149 -5.81 -15.56 -25.14
CA SER A 149 -5.53 -14.13 -25.06
C SER A 149 -5.65 -13.60 -23.63
N LEU A 150 -6.65 -14.06 -22.87
CA LEU A 150 -6.84 -13.73 -21.45
C LEU A 150 -5.70 -14.26 -20.58
N VAL A 151 -5.29 -15.51 -20.77
CA VAL A 151 -4.17 -16.09 -20.00
C VAL A 151 -2.88 -15.33 -20.29
N SER A 152 -2.60 -15.04 -21.56
CA SER A 152 -1.43 -14.25 -21.97
C SER A 152 -1.49 -12.83 -21.40
N TYR A 153 -2.64 -12.17 -21.51
CA TYR A 153 -2.87 -10.84 -20.93
C TYR A 153 -2.59 -10.84 -19.42
N LEU A 154 -3.18 -11.76 -18.65
CA LEU A 154 -2.98 -11.85 -17.20
C LEU A 154 -1.53 -12.16 -16.84
N MET A 155 -0.85 -12.99 -17.62
CA MET A 155 0.56 -13.33 -17.40
C MET A 155 1.47 -12.11 -17.62
N PHE A 156 1.34 -11.41 -18.74
CA PHE A 156 2.20 -10.25 -19.05
C PHE A 156 1.88 -9.04 -18.18
N THR A 157 0.60 -8.73 -17.96
CA THR A 157 0.22 -7.63 -17.05
C THR A 157 0.58 -7.95 -15.60
N GLY A 158 0.46 -9.21 -15.18
CA GLY A 158 0.88 -9.68 -13.87
C GLY A 158 2.40 -9.56 -13.67
N LEU A 159 3.19 -9.92 -14.68
CA LEU A 159 4.64 -9.79 -14.64
C LEU A 159 5.09 -8.32 -14.56
N MET A 160 4.53 -7.45 -15.40
CA MET A 160 4.82 -6.01 -15.35
C MET A 160 4.39 -5.40 -14.01
N GLY A 161 3.18 -5.77 -13.54
CA GLY A 161 2.69 -5.37 -12.23
C GLY A 161 3.60 -5.81 -11.09
N PHE A 162 4.14 -7.04 -11.14
CA PHE A 162 5.08 -7.54 -10.15
C PHE A 162 6.37 -6.70 -10.09
N VAL A 163 6.94 -6.36 -11.24
CA VAL A 163 8.16 -5.54 -11.32
C VAL A 163 7.92 -4.15 -10.73
N ILE A 164 6.85 -3.48 -11.15
CA ILE A 164 6.52 -2.13 -10.65
C ILE A 164 6.17 -2.16 -9.16
N ALA A 165 5.41 -3.16 -8.70
CA ALA A 165 5.10 -3.34 -7.29
C ALA A 165 6.36 -3.56 -6.45
N GLN A 166 7.31 -4.36 -6.95
CA GLN A 166 8.59 -4.58 -6.27
C GLN A 166 9.40 -3.28 -6.18
N MET A 167 9.50 -2.51 -7.27
CA MET A 167 10.17 -1.21 -7.26
C MET A 167 9.52 -0.23 -6.28
N GLY A 168 8.20 -0.07 -6.36
CA GLY A 168 7.43 0.80 -5.47
C GLY A 168 7.54 0.37 -4.00
N PHE A 169 7.59 -0.93 -3.73
CA PHE A 169 7.81 -1.46 -2.39
C PHE A 169 9.20 -1.15 -1.86
N MET A 170 10.25 -1.35 -2.66
CA MET A 170 11.63 -1.02 -2.25
C MET A 170 11.79 0.46 -1.92
N VAL A 171 11.20 1.33 -2.75
CA VAL A 171 11.24 2.78 -2.60
C VAL A 171 10.33 3.25 -1.46
N GLY A 172 9.17 2.62 -1.25
CA GLY A 172 8.15 3.11 -0.32
C GLY A 172 8.18 2.50 1.08
N ALA A 173 8.64 1.24 1.23
CA ALA A 173 8.41 0.44 2.44
C ALA A 173 8.86 1.15 3.73
N PHE A 174 10.02 1.82 3.70
CA PHE A 174 10.57 2.50 4.87
C PHE A 174 10.84 3.99 4.66
N SER A 175 10.64 4.54 3.46
CA SER A 175 10.99 5.94 3.21
C SER A 175 10.09 6.92 3.96
N ILE A 176 8.78 6.64 4.12
CA ILE A 176 7.89 7.49 4.92
C ILE A 176 8.39 7.61 6.38
N PRO A 177 8.58 6.51 7.14
CA PRO A 177 9.05 6.64 8.53
C PRO A 177 10.46 7.22 8.62
N LEU A 178 11.37 6.93 7.67
CA LEU A 178 12.71 7.52 7.65
C LEU A 178 12.67 9.05 7.48
N ILE A 179 11.86 9.55 6.54
CA ILE A 179 11.68 10.99 6.34
C ILE A 179 10.99 11.62 7.56
N MET A 180 9.94 11.00 8.08
CA MET A 180 9.15 11.56 9.18
C MET A 180 9.84 11.53 10.53
N HIS A 181 10.55 10.46 10.86
CA HIS A 181 11.07 10.21 12.21
C HIS A 181 12.56 10.45 12.33
N GLN A 182 13.33 10.18 11.27
CA GLN A 182 14.78 10.43 11.25
C GLN A 182 15.15 11.73 10.52
N LYS A 183 14.15 12.48 10.01
CA LYS A 183 14.34 13.74 9.28
C LYS A 183 15.32 13.61 8.10
N MET A 184 15.40 12.43 7.50
CA MET A 184 16.25 12.16 6.35
C MET A 184 15.74 12.89 5.11
N ASN A 185 16.66 13.26 4.22
CA ASN A 185 16.29 13.72 2.88
C ASN A 185 15.64 12.58 2.10
N PHE A 186 14.84 12.94 1.09
CA PHE A 186 14.16 11.96 0.23
C PHE A 186 15.12 10.91 -0.35
N VAL A 187 16.25 11.35 -0.93
CA VAL A 187 17.23 10.45 -1.57
C VAL A 187 17.82 9.46 -0.56
N ASP A 188 18.26 9.95 0.60
CA ASP A 188 18.85 9.13 1.66
C ASP A 188 17.86 8.11 2.23
N ALA A 189 16.59 8.53 2.38
CA ALA A 189 15.53 7.67 2.86
C ALA A 189 15.18 6.56 1.86
N VAL A 190 15.18 6.84 0.55
CA VAL A 190 14.96 5.83 -0.48
C VAL A 190 16.14 4.86 -0.52
N PHE A 191 17.37 5.36 -0.53
CA PHE A 191 18.56 4.52 -0.51
C PHE A 191 18.57 3.57 0.70
N SER A 192 18.26 4.09 1.89
CA SER A 192 18.17 3.30 3.12
C SER A 192 17.03 2.27 3.07
N SER A 193 15.88 2.62 2.49
CA SER A 193 14.76 1.69 2.29
C SER A 193 15.17 0.53 1.37
N VAL A 194 15.74 0.85 0.20
CA VAL A 194 16.22 -0.14 -0.77
C VAL A 194 17.29 -1.04 -0.14
N ALA A 195 18.28 -0.46 0.54
CA ALA A 195 19.35 -1.20 1.20
C ALA A 195 18.81 -2.15 2.28
N THR A 196 17.82 -1.71 3.06
CA THR A 196 17.18 -2.53 4.10
C THR A 196 16.41 -3.71 3.50
N VAL A 197 15.66 -3.45 2.41
CA VAL A 197 14.94 -4.49 1.67
C VAL A 197 15.91 -5.51 1.09
N TRP A 198 17.06 -5.05 0.57
CA TRP A 198 18.11 -5.91 0.02
C TRP A 198 18.89 -6.69 1.06
N ARG A 199 19.06 -6.15 2.27
CA ARG A 199 19.69 -6.88 3.37
C ARG A 199 18.81 -8.01 3.87
N HIS A 200 17.49 -7.83 3.84
CA HIS A 200 16.51 -8.78 4.37
C HIS A 200 15.56 -9.35 3.28
N LYS A 201 16.11 -9.72 2.11
CA LYS A 201 15.33 -10.06 0.89
C LYS A 201 14.20 -11.05 1.15
N LEU A 202 14.49 -12.17 1.79
CA LEU A 202 13.50 -13.23 2.01
C LEU A 202 12.38 -12.80 2.96
N LEU A 203 12.74 -12.10 4.04
CA LEU A 203 11.77 -11.59 5.02
C LEU A 203 10.88 -10.52 4.38
N MET A 204 11.47 -9.61 3.62
CA MET A 204 10.77 -8.51 2.96
C MET A 204 9.92 -8.99 1.79
N PHE A 205 10.35 -10.03 1.07
CA PHE A 205 9.52 -10.70 0.07
C PHE A 205 8.27 -11.33 0.71
N ARG A 206 8.43 -12.04 1.84
CA ARG A 206 7.28 -12.59 2.58
C ARG A 206 6.36 -11.49 3.10
N TRP A 207 6.91 -10.34 3.50
CA TRP A 207 6.13 -9.18 3.90
C TRP A 207 5.32 -8.59 2.76
N ALA A 208 5.97 -8.30 1.63
CA ALA A 208 5.31 -7.82 0.42
C ALA A 208 4.21 -8.77 -0.06
N LEU A 209 4.49 -10.09 -0.07
CA LEU A 209 3.50 -11.11 -0.43
C LEU A 209 2.30 -11.11 0.54
N SER A 210 2.53 -10.93 1.84
CA SER A 210 1.45 -10.87 2.83
C SER A 210 0.58 -9.63 2.64
N LEU A 211 1.18 -8.47 2.35
CA LEU A 211 0.44 -7.26 2.02
C LEU A 211 -0.39 -7.45 0.74
N ALA A 212 0.19 -8.04 -0.31
CA ALA A 212 -0.50 -8.32 -1.56
C ALA A 212 -1.70 -9.26 -1.37
N LEU A 213 -1.52 -10.37 -0.63
CA LEU A 213 -2.59 -11.33 -0.34
C LEU A 213 -3.70 -10.70 0.52
N LEU A 214 -3.34 -9.89 1.52
CA LEU A 214 -4.32 -9.18 2.34
C LEU A 214 -5.16 -8.19 1.50
N MET A 215 -4.52 -7.43 0.62
CA MET A 215 -5.21 -6.50 -0.27
C MET A 215 -6.08 -7.22 -1.29
N LEU A 216 -5.58 -8.30 -1.90
CA LEU A 216 -6.35 -9.13 -2.83
C LEU A 216 -7.58 -9.75 -2.15
N THR A 217 -7.41 -10.29 -0.94
CA THR A 217 -8.52 -10.86 -0.16
C THR A 217 -9.54 -9.79 0.20
N THR A 218 -9.10 -8.58 0.54
CA THR A 218 -9.99 -7.44 0.83
C THR A 218 -10.85 -7.09 -0.38
N LEU A 219 -10.24 -7.06 -1.57
CA LEU A 219 -10.94 -6.75 -2.82
C LEU A 219 -11.97 -7.83 -3.20
N ILE A 220 -11.62 -9.12 -3.01
CA ILE A 220 -12.50 -10.25 -3.35
C ILE A 220 -13.66 -10.39 -2.38
N VAL A 221 -13.40 -10.25 -1.07
CA VAL A 221 -14.41 -10.52 -0.04
C VAL A 221 -15.38 -9.36 0.09
N ALA A 222 -14.88 -8.16 0.39
CA ALA A 222 -15.72 -6.97 0.59
C ALA A 222 -14.85 -5.71 0.73
N LEU A 223 -15.09 -4.67 -0.08
CA LEU A 223 -14.44 -3.35 0.07
C LEU A 223 -14.47 -2.79 1.51
N PRO A 224 -15.57 -2.94 2.30
CA PRO A 224 -15.59 -2.51 3.71
C PRO A 224 -14.50 -3.09 4.61
N LEU A 225 -13.91 -4.26 4.30
CA LEU A 225 -12.78 -4.81 5.07
C LEU A 225 -11.57 -3.86 5.11
N LEU A 226 -11.48 -2.97 4.13
CA LEU A 226 -10.41 -1.99 4.00
C LEU A 226 -10.32 -1.05 5.22
N VAL A 227 -11.45 -0.79 5.91
CA VAL A 227 -11.50 0.00 7.15
C VAL A 227 -10.65 -0.64 8.27
N VAL A 228 -10.48 -1.96 8.23
CA VAL A 228 -9.68 -2.71 9.21
C VAL A 228 -8.30 -3.05 8.65
N VAL A 229 -8.22 -3.47 7.39
CA VAL A 229 -6.95 -3.91 6.79
C VAL A 229 -5.96 -2.75 6.63
N LEU A 230 -6.42 -1.56 6.25
CA LEU A 230 -5.57 -0.39 6.07
C LEU A 230 -4.85 0.04 7.36
N PRO A 231 -5.52 0.26 8.51
CA PRO A 231 -4.83 0.65 9.73
C PRO A 231 -3.94 -0.48 10.27
N VAL A 232 -4.39 -1.75 10.19
CA VAL A 232 -3.60 -2.90 10.65
C VAL A 232 -2.30 -3.03 9.86
N THR A 233 -2.36 -2.91 8.53
CA THR A 233 -1.17 -2.97 7.67
C THR A 233 -0.25 -1.75 7.85
N ALA A 234 -0.80 -0.58 8.15
CA ALA A 234 -0.02 0.61 8.46
C ALA A 234 0.75 0.46 9.80
N TYR A 235 0.08 -0.02 10.86
CA TYR A 235 0.75 -0.27 12.15
C TYR A 235 1.74 -1.44 12.07
N ALA A 236 1.43 -2.49 11.31
CA ALA A 236 2.38 -3.58 11.07
C ALA A 236 3.62 -3.10 10.30
N SER A 237 3.46 -2.20 9.33
CA SER A 237 4.59 -1.54 8.64
C SER A 237 5.43 -0.69 9.59
N TYR A 238 4.80 0.00 10.55
CA TYR A 238 5.52 0.71 11.61
C TYR A 238 6.31 -0.26 12.51
N ALA A 239 5.72 -1.39 12.90
CA ALA A 239 6.41 -2.41 13.67
C ALA A 239 7.63 -2.99 12.91
N ALA A 240 7.50 -3.20 11.60
CA ALA A 240 8.62 -3.62 10.75
C ALA A 240 9.74 -2.57 10.68
N TYR A 241 9.37 -1.29 10.60
CA TYR A 241 10.32 -0.17 10.67
C TYR A 241 11.08 -0.16 11.99
N VAL A 242 10.38 -0.32 13.13
CA VAL A 242 11.03 -0.36 14.45
C VAL A 242 11.99 -1.54 14.57
N ASP A 243 11.58 -2.74 14.14
CA ASP A 243 12.40 -3.96 14.22
C ASP A 243 13.70 -3.87 13.39
N LEU A 244 13.65 -3.26 12.21
CA LEU A 244 14.74 -3.31 11.23
C LEU A 244 15.63 -2.06 11.20
N LEU A 245 15.10 -0.90 11.58
CA LEU A 245 15.74 0.40 11.33
C LEU A 245 15.85 1.28 12.57
N LYS A 246 15.10 0.99 13.64
CA LYS A 246 15.26 1.73 14.89
C LYS A 246 16.30 0.99 15.74
N PRO A 247 17.40 1.65 16.15
CA PRO A 247 18.31 1.07 17.14
C PRO A 247 17.49 0.72 18.38
N ALA A 248 17.71 -0.47 18.95
CA ALA A 248 17.27 -0.72 20.32
C ALA A 248 18.00 0.30 21.19
N ASP A 249 17.26 1.27 21.73
CA ASP A 249 17.84 2.38 22.49
C ASP A 249 18.80 1.82 23.56
N SER A 250 20.08 2.19 23.43
CA SER A 250 21.15 2.03 24.43
C SER A 250 21.06 3.12 25.48
#